data_AF-A0A1H6ABQ6-F1
#
_entry.id   AF-A0A1H6ABQ6-F1
#
_cell.length_a   1.000
_cell.length_b   1.000
_cell.length_c   1.000
_cell.angle_alpha   90.00
_cell.angle_beta   90.00
_cell.angle_gamma   90.00
#
_symmetry.space_group_name_H-M   'P 1'
#
loop_
_entity.id
_entity.type
_entity.pdbx_description
1 polymer ?
#
loop_
_entity_poly.entity_id
_entity_poly.type
_entity_poly.pdbx_seq_one_letter_code
_entity_poly.pdbx_strand_id
1 'polypeptide(L)'
;MRPSLIATLACLASSSLIAQTHRATASHAAPAHAAPVEPTGPTAVFDTSSGRVVCRLYDKQAPQTVATFLALAKGEKDWTGADGTVRHGKPFYDATQLIGVTDGFRGGDREAFSQGNAGPAVEPEKTGLDTERPGRLVAVVKDGKQNAASFVVLDHTIADFSKRGVVFGQCDDASVTVAADIAHTLLSADNRPLHPVVLRRVAIVAAGQELPPPAPPMEGEADLTIPPLPAPAVPAPDPTGPTAIIETTLGTISCKLFDKEAPIGVANFVALANGTKSFKNPSTGVEVKGRRFYDGLHFGRVIPDFMIQNNDRPFDPKGDHDIGFHFGNEIVPGLSFDRPGRLAYANSGPNTNNTEFFVTEHPIRRLDGSYTIFGQCDDASVKVVEAAARIPRDDHDKPLVPITIKRVTISK
;
A
#
# COMPACT_ATOMS: atom_id res chain seq x y z
N MET A 1 -88.62 33.19 -8.43
CA MET A 1 -89.33 31.97 -7.99
C MET A 1 -88.40 30.79 -8.20
N ARG A 2 -88.06 30.05 -7.13
CA ARG A 2 -87.46 28.69 -7.22
C ARG A 2 -88.60 27.67 -7.38
N PRO A 3 -88.37 26.50 -8.01
CA PRO A 3 -87.95 25.28 -7.26
C PRO A 3 -86.89 24.45 -8.04
N SER A 4 -85.95 23.70 -7.42
CA SER A 4 -86.06 22.37 -6.75
C SER A 4 -86.74 21.31 -7.62
N LEU A 5 -86.32 20.05 -7.80
CA LEU A 5 -85.25 19.16 -7.29
C LEU A 5 -85.33 17.85 -8.16
N ILE A 6 -84.28 17.00 -8.15
CA ILE A 6 -84.27 15.52 -8.37
C ILE A 6 -84.31 15.00 -9.83
N ALA A 7 -83.24 14.31 -10.29
CA ALA A 7 -83.16 12.84 -10.33
C ALA A 7 -81.91 12.31 -11.07
N THR A 8 -81.43 11.18 -10.56
CA THR A 8 -80.34 10.26 -10.93
C THR A 8 -80.35 9.76 -12.38
N LEU A 9 -79.19 9.61 -13.03
CA LEU A 9 -78.72 8.32 -13.58
C LEU A 9 -77.28 8.40 -14.15
N ALA A 10 -76.52 7.34 -13.91
CA ALA A 10 -75.14 7.14 -14.32
C ALA A 10 -74.96 7.06 -15.84
N CYS A 11 -73.87 7.63 -16.35
CA CYS A 11 -73.42 7.48 -17.73
C CYS A 11 -71.97 7.01 -17.73
N LEU A 12 -71.75 5.78 -18.23
CA LEU A 12 -70.44 5.23 -18.56
C LEU A 12 -69.89 5.97 -19.79
N ALA A 13 -68.75 6.64 -19.66
CA ALA A 13 -68.01 7.18 -20.79
C ALA A 13 -66.57 6.65 -20.77
N SER A 14 -66.27 5.89 -21.81
CA SER A 14 -64.98 5.33 -22.20
C SER A 14 -63.94 6.43 -22.47
N SER A 15 -62.81 6.37 -21.76
CA SER A 15 -61.65 7.23 -22.02
C SER A 15 -60.68 6.54 -22.96
N SER A 16 -60.54 7.06 -24.18
CA SER A 16 -59.46 6.71 -25.10
C SER A 16 -58.17 7.43 -24.69
N LEU A 17 -57.14 6.67 -24.29
CA LEU A 17 -55.82 7.20 -23.95
C LEU A 17 -54.94 7.22 -25.21
N ILE A 18 -54.47 8.41 -25.59
CA ILE A 18 -53.51 8.62 -26.67
C ILE A 18 -52.13 8.16 -26.18
N ALA A 19 -51.55 7.15 -26.84
CA ALA A 19 -50.21 6.66 -26.53
C ALA A 19 -49.14 7.61 -27.10
N GLN A 20 -48.40 8.30 -26.24
CA GLN A 20 -47.13 8.94 -26.59
C GLN A 20 -46.03 7.88 -26.58
N THR A 21 -45.38 7.67 -27.72
CA THR A 21 -44.23 6.78 -27.85
C THR A 21 -42.99 7.43 -27.23
N HIS A 22 -42.60 7.01 -26.03
CA HIS A 22 -41.25 7.26 -25.50
C HIS A 22 -40.26 6.30 -26.18
N ARG A 23 -39.33 6.88 -26.95
CA ARG A 23 -38.18 6.15 -27.48
C ARG A 23 -37.17 5.99 -26.35
N ALA A 24 -37.15 4.82 -25.72
CA ALA A 24 -36.13 4.47 -24.73
C ALA A 24 -34.76 4.42 -25.40
N THR A 25 -33.83 5.25 -24.95
CA THR A 25 -32.41 5.10 -25.25
C THR A 25 -31.94 3.81 -24.60
N ALA A 26 -31.59 2.82 -25.42
CA ALA A 26 -30.96 1.60 -24.94
C ALA A 26 -29.64 1.95 -24.25
N SER A 27 -29.58 1.74 -22.93
CA SER A 27 -28.34 1.69 -22.18
C SER A 27 -27.44 0.65 -22.83
N HIS A 28 -26.25 1.05 -23.29
CA HIS A 28 -25.20 0.11 -23.64
C HIS A 28 -24.84 -0.63 -22.35
N ALA A 29 -25.37 -1.85 -22.19
CA ALA A 29 -24.87 -2.77 -21.19
C ALA A 29 -23.39 -2.98 -21.46
N ALA A 30 -22.55 -2.72 -20.46
CA ALA A 30 -21.15 -3.12 -20.48
C ALA A 30 -21.07 -4.62 -20.84
N PRO A 31 -20.08 -5.05 -21.63
CA PRO A 31 -19.95 -6.45 -21.97
C PRO A 31 -19.89 -7.27 -20.68
N ALA A 32 -20.74 -8.30 -20.59
CA ALA A 32 -20.72 -9.25 -19.49
C ALA A 32 -19.28 -9.78 -19.37
N HIS A 33 -18.60 -9.41 -18.28
CA HIS A 33 -17.30 -9.99 -17.96
C HIS A 33 -17.50 -11.50 -17.87
N ALA A 34 -16.68 -12.26 -18.60
CA ALA A 34 -16.67 -13.71 -18.48
C ALA A 34 -16.51 -14.08 -16.99
N ALA A 35 -17.20 -15.12 -16.54
CA ALA A 35 -17.09 -15.57 -15.15
C ALA A 35 -15.61 -15.76 -14.78
N PRO A 36 -15.18 -15.32 -13.57
CA PRO A 36 -13.79 -15.47 -13.15
C PRO A 36 -13.32 -16.91 -13.29
N VAL A 37 -12.13 -17.10 -13.85
CA VAL A 37 -11.53 -18.43 -13.95
C VAL A 37 -11.17 -18.90 -12.54
N GLU A 38 -11.81 -19.97 -12.06
CA GLU A 38 -11.53 -20.57 -10.77
C GLU A 38 -10.41 -21.63 -10.88
N PRO A 39 -9.49 -21.71 -9.90
CA PRO A 39 -8.41 -22.68 -9.92
C PRO A 39 -8.95 -24.10 -9.65
N THR A 40 -8.49 -25.08 -10.43
CA THR A 40 -8.89 -26.48 -10.25
C THR A 40 -7.81 -27.36 -9.64
N GLY A 41 -6.57 -26.86 -9.58
CA GLY A 41 -5.40 -27.62 -9.17
C GLY A 41 -5.31 -27.92 -7.67
N PRO A 42 -4.13 -28.39 -7.23
CA PRO A 42 -3.86 -28.67 -5.81
C PRO A 42 -3.89 -27.38 -4.98
N THR A 43 -4.02 -27.56 -3.66
CA THR A 43 -4.00 -26.47 -2.68
C THR A 43 -2.63 -26.39 -2.03
N ALA A 44 -2.04 -25.20 -2.02
CA ALA A 44 -0.87 -24.86 -1.25
C ALA A 44 -1.31 -24.27 0.10
N VAL A 45 -0.81 -24.84 1.19
CA VAL A 45 -1.08 -24.40 2.56
C VAL A 45 0.22 -23.87 3.15
N PHE A 46 0.27 -22.57 3.40
CA PHE A 46 1.39 -21.86 4.00
C PHE A 46 1.09 -21.72 5.49
N ASP A 47 1.74 -22.53 6.32
CA ASP A 47 1.68 -22.39 7.77
C ASP A 47 2.73 -21.35 8.19
N THR A 48 2.29 -20.19 8.67
CA THR A 48 3.17 -19.10 9.11
C THR A 48 3.08 -18.89 10.62
N SER A 49 4.03 -18.14 11.19
CA SER A 49 3.96 -17.70 12.59
C SER A 49 2.83 -16.71 12.87
N SER A 50 2.23 -16.10 11.84
CA SER A 50 1.16 -15.10 11.95
C SER A 50 -0.19 -15.58 11.40
N GLY A 51 -0.34 -16.89 11.22
CA GLY A 51 -1.57 -17.50 10.70
C GLY A 51 -1.34 -18.39 9.49
N ARG A 52 -2.43 -18.97 9.00
CA ARG A 52 -2.41 -19.91 7.87
C ARG A 52 -2.94 -19.21 6.62
N VAL A 53 -2.22 -19.35 5.51
CA VAL A 53 -2.64 -18.90 4.18
C VAL A 53 -2.88 -20.14 3.32
N VAL A 54 -4.02 -20.21 2.65
CA VAL A 54 -4.50 -21.35 1.87
C VAL A 54 -4.82 -20.86 0.46
N CYS A 55 -4.11 -21.39 -0.54
CA CYS A 55 -4.25 -20.97 -1.93
C CYS A 55 -4.41 -22.15 -2.86
N ARG A 56 -5.43 -22.12 -3.72
CA ARG A 56 -5.64 -23.12 -4.75
C ARG A 56 -4.93 -22.72 -6.04
N LEU A 57 -4.21 -23.66 -6.66
CA LEU A 57 -3.30 -23.37 -7.77
C LEU A 57 -3.96 -23.47 -9.15
N TYR A 58 -3.54 -22.59 -10.06
CA TYR A 58 -3.96 -22.53 -11.46
C TYR A 58 -3.08 -23.44 -12.34
N ASP A 59 -3.12 -24.74 -12.09
CA ASP A 59 -2.30 -25.75 -12.79
C ASP A 59 -2.52 -25.83 -14.30
N LYS A 60 -3.68 -25.38 -14.80
CA LYS A 60 -3.99 -25.32 -16.23
C LYS A 60 -3.52 -24.04 -16.90
N GLN A 61 -3.56 -22.91 -16.19
CA GLN A 61 -3.22 -21.59 -16.74
C GLN A 61 -1.73 -21.26 -16.57
N ALA A 62 -1.10 -21.76 -15.51
CA ALA A 62 0.31 -21.56 -15.19
C ALA A 62 1.03 -22.90 -14.92
N PRO A 63 0.98 -23.88 -15.86
CA PRO A 63 1.48 -25.23 -15.62
C PRO A 63 2.97 -25.27 -15.25
N GLN A 64 3.82 -24.45 -15.86
CA GLN A 64 5.27 -24.46 -15.59
C GLN A 64 5.60 -23.82 -14.24
N THR A 65 4.96 -22.69 -13.92
CA THR A 65 5.11 -22.00 -12.63
C THR A 65 4.60 -22.88 -11.50
N VAL A 66 3.42 -23.48 -11.65
CA VAL A 66 2.86 -24.42 -10.65
C VAL A 66 3.77 -25.62 -10.49
N ALA A 67 4.21 -26.28 -11.56
CA ALA A 67 5.10 -27.44 -11.46
C ALA A 67 6.41 -27.11 -10.72
N THR A 68 7.00 -25.94 -11.02
CA THR A 68 8.23 -25.50 -10.36
C THR A 68 8.01 -25.20 -8.88
N PHE A 69 6.93 -24.48 -8.54
CA PHE A 69 6.55 -24.20 -7.17
C PHE A 69 6.32 -25.48 -6.36
N LEU A 70 5.60 -26.46 -6.93
CA LEU A 70 5.32 -27.74 -6.30
C LEU A 70 6.61 -28.53 -6.03
N ALA A 71 7.53 -28.59 -7.00
CA ALA A 71 8.80 -29.29 -6.84
C ALA A 71 9.67 -28.64 -5.75
N LEU A 72 9.66 -27.32 -5.65
CA LEU A 72 10.37 -26.58 -4.61
C LEU A 72 9.74 -26.77 -3.23
N ALA A 73 8.42 -26.74 -3.13
CA ALA A 73 7.70 -26.96 -1.88
C ALA A 73 7.91 -28.38 -1.33
N LYS A 74 8.01 -29.38 -2.21
CA LYS A 74 8.23 -30.78 -1.81
C LYS A 74 9.70 -31.17 -1.64
N GLY A 75 10.63 -30.28 -2.00
CA GLY A 75 12.07 -30.58 -2.00
C GLY A 75 12.51 -31.52 -3.12
N GLU A 76 11.70 -31.68 -4.17
CA GLU A 76 12.01 -32.47 -5.37
C GLU A 76 12.98 -31.74 -6.32
N LYS A 77 13.15 -30.43 -6.13
CA LYS A 77 14.08 -29.59 -6.90
C LYS A 77 15.20 -29.08 -6.00
N ASP A 78 16.44 -29.27 -6.47
CA ASP A 78 17.63 -28.76 -5.81
C ASP A 78 17.64 -27.23 -5.77
N TRP A 79 18.22 -26.69 -4.70
CA TRP A 79 18.40 -25.26 -4.54
C TRP A 79 19.70 -24.95 -3.81
N THR A 80 20.25 -23.77 -4.06
CA THR A 80 21.51 -23.34 -3.44
C THR A 80 21.23 -22.44 -2.25
N GLY A 81 21.77 -22.79 -1.09
CA GLY A 81 21.74 -21.95 0.09
C GLY A 81 22.62 -20.71 -0.03
N ALA A 82 22.45 -19.74 0.86
CA ALA A 82 23.29 -18.54 0.91
C ALA A 82 24.77 -18.84 1.19
N ASP A 83 25.05 -20.00 1.82
CA ASP A 83 26.39 -20.56 2.02
C ASP A 83 27.01 -21.16 0.74
N GLY A 84 26.31 -21.10 -0.39
CA GLY A 84 26.70 -21.73 -1.65
C GLY A 84 26.47 -23.25 -1.68
N THR A 85 25.94 -23.84 -0.62
CA THR A 85 25.73 -25.28 -0.53
C THR A 85 24.44 -25.67 -1.25
N VAL A 86 24.54 -26.60 -2.19
CA VAL A 86 23.37 -27.21 -2.84
C VAL A 86 22.65 -28.11 -1.85
N ARG A 87 21.33 -27.94 -1.75
CA ARG A 87 20.44 -28.71 -0.89
C ARG A 87 19.61 -29.64 -1.75
N HIS A 88 19.70 -30.93 -1.45
CA HIS A 88 18.97 -32.00 -2.12
C HIS A 88 17.86 -32.53 -1.20
N GLY A 89 16.67 -32.82 -1.75
CA GLY A 89 15.59 -33.46 -1.00
C GLY A 89 15.01 -32.60 0.13
N LYS A 90 15.24 -31.28 0.12
CA LYS A 90 14.79 -30.36 1.16
C LYS A 90 13.80 -29.34 0.61
N PRO A 91 12.63 -29.15 1.24
CA PRO A 91 11.71 -28.06 0.89
C PRO A 91 12.42 -26.70 0.85
N PHE A 92 12.15 -25.94 -0.20
CA PHE A 92 12.80 -24.65 -0.43
C PHE A 92 12.22 -23.53 0.44
N TYR A 93 10.90 -23.50 0.61
CA TYR A 93 10.19 -22.41 1.28
C TYR A 93 10.17 -22.53 2.80
N ASP A 94 10.39 -23.72 3.34
CA ASP A 94 10.32 -23.97 4.77
C ASP A 94 11.42 -23.20 5.52
N ALA A 95 11.07 -22.71 6.72
CA ALA A 95 11.90 -21.91 7.60
C ALA A 95 12.45 -20.63 6.93
N THR A 96 11.62 -19.96 6.12
CA THR A 96 11.98 -18.67 5.49
C THR A 96 11.20 -17.51 6.12
N GLN A 97 11.79 -16.33 6.16
CA GLN A 97 11.09 -15.13 6.63
C GLN A 97 10.18 -14.59 5.52
N LEU A 98 8.97 -14.19 5.91
CA LEU A 98 8.04 -13.45 5.09
C LEU A 98 8.22 -11.95 5.30
N ILE A 99 7.93 -11.18 4.26
CA ILE A 99 8.16 -9.74 4.23
C ILE A 99 6.87 -9.07 3.82
N GLY A 100 6.37 -8.16 4.64
CA GLY A 100 5.30 -7.27 4.24
C GLY A 100 5.76 -6.34 3.12
N VAL A 101 4.96 -6.24 2.07
CA VAL A 101 5.13 -5.29 0.95
C VAL A 101 3.85 -4.46 0.85
N THR A 102 3.89 -3.36 0.10
CA THR A 102 2.71 -2.48 -0.07
C THR A 102 1.45 -3.26 -0.47
N ASP A 103 1.65 -4.33 -1.23
CA ASP A 103 0.67 -5.09 -1.99
C ASP A 103 0.25 -6.41 -1.33
N GLY A 104 0.69 -6.68 -0.10
CA GLY A 104 0.50 -7.95 0.60
C GLY A 104 1.80 -8.46 1.23
N PHE A 105 2.13 -9.74 1.09
CA PHE A 105 3.42 -10.25 1.58
C PHE A 105 4.18 -11.06 0.53
N ARG A 106 5.51 -11.02 0.66
CA ARG A 106 6.45 -11.74 -0.19
C ARG A 106 7.13 -12.86 0.58
N GLY A 107 7.36 -13.99 -0.10
CA GLY A 107 8.07 -15.14 0.44
C GLY A 107 8.99 -15.81 -0.58
N GLY A 108 9.82 -16.74 -0.08
CA GLY A 108 10.69 -17.58 -0.90
C GLY A 108 12.07 -17.01 -1.26
N ASP A 109 12.38 -15.76 -0.88
CA ASP A 109 13.76 -15.25 -0.96
C ASP A 109 14.57 -15.70 0.27
N ARG A 110 15.39 -16.74 0.12
CA ARG A 110 16.32 -17.17 1.19
C ARG A 110 17.46 -16.16 1.33
N GLU A 111 17.63 -15.64 2.55
CA GLU A 111 18.64 -14.70 3.11
C GLU A 111 19.26 -13.62 2.19
N ALA A 112 19.23 -12.36 2.67
CA ALA A 112 19.65 -11.15 1.95
C ALA A 112 18.85 -10.79 0.69
N PHE A 113 17.54 -11.13 0.66
CA PHE A 113 16.55 -10.53 -0.25
C PHE A 113 16.89 -10.60 -1.75
N SER A 114 17.69 -11.58 -2.21
CA SER A 114 18.04 -11.77 -3.63
C SER A 114 18.99 -12.95 -3.93
N GLN A 115 19.39 -13.77 -2.95
CA GLN A 115 20.51 -14.71 -3.12
C GLN A 115 20.13 -16.19 -3.22
N GLY A 116 18.94 -16.59 -2.76
CA GLY A 116 18.42 -17.94 -3.01
C GLY A 116 18.05 -18.13 -4.48
N ASN A 117 18.79 -18.97 -5.20
CA ASN A 117 18.43 -19.35 -6.57
C ASN A 117 17.92 -20.79 -6.62
N ALA A 118 16.74 -20.98 -7.21
CA ALA A 118 16.04 -22.26 -7.30
C ALA A 118 16.09 -22.84 -8.73
N GLY A 119 17.30 -22.85 -9.30
CA GLY A 119 17.57 -23.25 -10.68
C GLY A 119 17.37 -22.12 -11.71
N PRO A 120 17.49 -22.44 -13.01
CA PRO A 120 17.48 -21.43 -14.07
C PRO A 120 16.14 -20.71 -14.17
N ALA A 121 16.18 -19.41 -14.46
CA ALA A 121 15.00 -18.61 -14.69
C ALA A 121 14.46 -18.80 -16.12
N VAL A 122 13.14 -18.90 -16.25
CA VAL A 122 12.39 -19.15 -17.49
C VAL A 122 11.56 -17.92 -17.89
N GLU A 123 11.05 -17.93 -19.11
CA GLU A 123 10.10 -16.90 -19.57
C GLU A 123 8.80 -16.93 -18.72
N PRO A 124 8.22 -15.77 -18.41
CA PRO A 124 6.92 -15.68 -17.72
C PRO A 124 5.79 -16.31 -18.53
N GLU A 125 4.98 -17.17 -17.91
CA GLU A 125 3.79 -17.73 -18.55
C GLU A 125 2.72 -16.66 -18.75
N LYS A 126 2.08 -16.68 -19.92
CA LYS A 126 0.91 -15.82 -20.21
C LYS A 126 -0.35 -16.55 -19.79
N THR A 127 -0.76 -16.35 -18.54
CA THR A 127 -1.86 -17.11 -17.91
C THR A 127 -3.24 -16.62 -18.31
N GLY A 128 -3.35 -15.38 -18.81
CA GLY A 128 -4.63 -14.71 -19.08
C GLY A 128 -5.40 -14.33 -17.81
N LEU A 129 -4.77 -14.43 -16.64
CA LEU A 129 -5.34 -14.05 -15.35
C LEU A 129 -4.86 -12.65 -14.96
N ASP A 130 -5.79 -11.83 -14.47
CA ASP A 130 -5.50 -10.51 -13.90
C ASP A 130 -5.06 -10.61 -12.43
N THR A 131 -4.64 -9.46 -11.90
CA THR A 131 -4.37 -9.22 -10.47
C THR A 131 -5.46 -8.38 -9.82
N GLU A 132 -6.62 -8.22 -10.48
CA GLU A 132 -7.77 -7.45 -10.01
C GLU A 132 -8.67 -8.30 -9.09
N ARG A 133 -8.04 -9.14 -8.26
CA ARG A 133 -8.70 -9.94 -7.23
C ARG A 133 -7.78 -10.05 -6.02
N PRO A 134 -8.24 -9.77 -4.79
CA PRO A 134 -7.47 -10.03 -3.58
C PRO A 134 -7.14 -11.52 -3.46
N GLY A 135 -6.02 -11.86 -2.83
CA GLY A 135 -5.59 -13.24 -2.60
C GLY A 135 -4.89 -13.88 -3.79
N ARG A 136 -4.51 -13.14 -4.83
CA ARG A 136 -3.72 -13.70 -5.92
C ARG A 136 -2.35 -14.14 -5.41
N LEU A 137 -1.99 -15.37 -5.69
CA LEU A 137 -0.64 -15.90 -5.48
C LEU A 137 0.15 -15.73 -6.79
N VAL A 138 1.20 -14.93 -6.75
CA VAL A 138 1.92 -14.41 -7.92
C VAL A 138 3.40 -14.76 -7.82
N ALA A 139 3.96 -15.40 -8.85
CA ALA A 139 5.39 -15.63 -8.93
C ALA A 139 6.08 -14.35 -9.41
N VAL A 140 7.15 -13.95 -8.73
CA VAL A 140 7.86 -12.70 -9.04
C VAL A 140 8.63 -12.85 -10.35
N VAL A 141 8.51 -11.86 -11.22
CA VAL A 141 9.34 -11.73 -12.43
C VAL A 141 10.45 -10.72 -12.17
N LYS A 142 11.70 -11.14 -12.36
CA LYS A 142 12.91 -10.31 -12.23
C LYS A 142 13.71 -10.39 -13.52
N ASP A 143 14.13 -9.24 -14.04
CA ASP A 143 14.87 -9.13 -15.31
C ASP A 143 14.16 -9.84 -16.49
N GLY A 144 12.83 -9.77 -16.49
CA GLY A 144 11.98 -10.41 -17.50
C GLY A 144 11.85 -11.92 -17.37
N LYS A 145 12.35 -12.54 -16.28
CA LYS A 145 12.34 -13.99 -16.06
C LYS A 145 11.69 -14.36 -14.72
N GLN A 146 11.23 -15.59 -14.59
CA GLN A 146 10.73 -16.17 -13.33
C GLN A 146 11.35 -17.55 -13.04
N ASN A 147 11.35 -17.98 -11.78
CA ASN A 147 11.70 -19.36 -11.41
C ASN A 147 10.80 -19.91 -10.29
N ALA A 148 9.71 -19.20 -9.95
CA ALA A 148 8.82 -19.46 -8.83
C ALA A 148 9.50 -19.53 -7.44
N ALA A 149 10.79 -19.20 -7.32
CA ALA A 149 11.49 -19.16 -6.05
C ALA A 149 10.93 -18.07 -5.14
N SER A 150 10.57 -16.92 -5.71
CA SER A 150 9.95 -15.82 -4.98
C SER A 150 8.49 -15.68 -5.40
N PHE A 151 7.62 -15.46 -4.43
CA PHE A 151 6.19 -15.24 -4.65
C PHE A 151 5.66 -14.07 -3.81
N VAL A 152 4.54 -13.52 -4.24
CA VAL A 152 3.74 -12.54 -3.49
C VAL A 152 2.32 -13.08 -3.35
N VAL A 153 1.73 -12.95 -2.16
CA VAL A 153 0.29 -13.10 -1.95
C VAL A 153 -0.30 -11.71 -1.81
N LEU A 154 -1.22 -11.35 -2.71
CA LEU A 154 -1.86 -10.05 -2.70
C LEU A 154 -2.94 -9.98 -1.62
N ASP A 155 -2.99 -8.90 -0.86
CA ASP A 155 -4.05 -8.63 0.13
C ASP A 155 -5.18 -7.74 -0.43
N HIS A 156 -4.95 -7.07 -1.56
CA HIS A 156 -5.95 -6.28 -2.28
C HIS A 156 -5.84 -6.45 -3.81
N THR A 157 -6.75 -5.81 -4.55
CA THR A 157 -6.68 -5.74 -6.01
C THR A 157 -5.51 -4.89 -6.45
N ILE A 158 -4.90 -5.18 -7.60
CA ILE A 158 -3.91 -4.28 -8.19
C ILE A 158 -4.09 -4.25 -9.69
N ALA A 159 -4.44 -3.08 -10.21
CA ALA A 159 -4.43 -2.83 -11.65
C ALA A 159 -3.02 -3.01 -12.23
N ASP A 160 -2.89 -3.66 -13.38
CA ASP A 160 -1.65 -3.74 -14.17
C ASP A 160 -0.45 -4.52 -13.56
N PHE A 161 -0.61 -5.23 -12.42
CA PHE A 161 0.47 -6.04 -11.85
C PHE A 161 0.83 -7.28 -12.70
N SER A 162 -0.01 -7.66 -13.68
CA SER A 162 0.26 -8.74 -14.64
C SER A 162 1.54 -8.54 -15.47
N LYS A 163 2.11 -7.33 -15.50
CA LYS A 163 3.43 -7.04 -16.11
C LYS A 163 4.62 -7.36 -15.18
N ARG A 164 4.38 -7.60 -13.90
CA ARG A 164 5.40 -7.75 -12.83
C ARG A 164 5.47 -9.15 -12.23
N GLY A 165 4.57 -10.05 -12.62
CA GLY A 165 4.51 -11.41 -12.07
C GLY A 165 3.61 -12.36 -12.86
N VAL A 166 3.68 -13.65 -12.53
CA VAL A 166 2.83 -14.71 -13.12
C VAL A 166 1.83 -15.17 -12.06
N VAL A 167 0.54 -14.91 -12.26
CA VAL A 167 -0.53 -15.42 -11.36
C VAL A 167 -0.62 -16.93 -11.48
N PHE A 168 -0.42 -17.65 -10.38
CA PHE A 168 -0.44 -19.11 -10.36
C PHE A 168 -1.26 -19.72 -9.22
N GLY A 169 -1.90 -18.91 -8.38
CA GLY A 169 -2.91 -19.38 -7.44
C GLY A 169 -3.89 -18.29 -6.98
N GLN A 170 -4.91 -18.72 -6.25
CA GLN A 170 -5.92 -17.87 -5.60
C GLN A 170 -6.12 -18.36 -4.16
N CYS A 171 -5.92 -17.46 -3.21
CA CYS A 171 -6.12 -17.68 -1.79
C CYS A 171 -7.57 -17.39 -1.39
N ASP A 172 -8.03 -18.05 -0.32
CA ASP A 172 -9.36 -17.81 0.24
C ASP A 172 -9.43 -16.49 1.03
N ASP A 173 -10.65 -16.02 1.32
CA ASP A 173 -10.88 -14.71 1.94
C ASP A 173 -10.24 -14.60 3.34
N ALA A 174 -10.22 -15.70 4.10
CA ALA A 174 -9.56 -15.73 5.40
C ALA A 174 -8.04 -15.53 5.26
N SER A 175 -7.46 -16.13 4.22
CA SER A 175 -6.05 -15.99 3.88
C SER A 175 -5.69 -14.59 3.39
N VAL A 176 -6.63 -13.86 2.77
CA VAL A 176 -6.44 -12.44 2.42
C VAL A 176 -6.29 -11.58 3.66
N THR A 177 -7.06 -11.86 4.72
CA THR A 177 -6.92 -11.16 6.00
C THR A 177 -5.56 -11.44 6.64
N VAL A 178 -5.14 -12.71 6.66
CA VAL A 178 -3.80 -13.08 7.15
C VAL A 178 -2.70 -12.42 6.32
N ALA A 179 -2.89 -12.32 4.99
CA ALA A 179 -1.93 -11.65 4.12
C ALA A 179 -1.81 -10.16 4.45
N ALA A 180 -2.92 -9.48 4.70
CA ALA A 180 -2.94 -8.09 5.16
C ALA A 180 -2.24 -7.94 6.52
N ASP A 181 -2.53 -8.82 7.49
CA ASP A 181 -1.89 -8.77 8.81
C ASP A 181 -0.36 -8.95 8.72
N ILE A 182 0.10 -9.83 7.82
CA ILE A 182 1.54 -10.01 7.53
C ILE A 182 2.11 -8.77 6.81
N ALA A 183 1.38 -8.22 5.83
CA ALA A 183 1.76 -7.01 5.10
C ALA A 183 1.96 -5.82 6.03
N HIS A 184 1.07 -5.71 7.02
CA HIS A 184 1.01 -4.68 8.03
C HIS A 184 1.74 -5.06 9.32
N THR A 185 2.56 -6.12 9.31
CA THR A 185 3.35 -6.48 10.49
C THR A 185 4.21 -5.30 10.90
N LEU A 186 3.94 -4.80 12.10
CA LEU A 186 4.61 -3.64 12.69
C LEU A 186 6.13 -3.82 12.60
N LEU A 187 6.79 -2.87 11.95
CA LEU A 187 8.24 -2.86 11.88
C LEU A 187 8.79 -2.31 13.20
N SER A 188 9.81 -2.99 13.71
CA SER A 188 10.71 -2.46 14.70
C SER A 188 11.31 -1.19 14.14
N ALA A 189 11.73 -0.34 15.05
CA ALA A 189 12.19 0.94 14.64
C ALA A 189 13.61 0.85 14.01
N ASP A 190 14.31 -0.30 13.95
CA ASP A 190 15.47 -0.58 13.07
C ASP A 190 15.08 -1.26 11.74
N ASN A 191 13.81 -1.19 11.35
CA ASN A 191 13.29 -1.70 10.08
C ASN A 191 13.42 -3.22 9.90
N ARG A 192 13.09 -3.96 10.96
CA ARG A 192 12.85 -5.40 10.91
C ARG A 192 11.42 -5.66 11.40
N PRO A 193 10.72 -6.73 11.03
CA PRO A 193 9.43 -7.02 11.65
C PRO A 193 9.60 -7.14 13.18
N LEU A 194 8.80 -6.43 14.01
CA LEU A 194 8.84 -6.54 15.49
C LEU A 194 8.74 -8.01 15.93
N HIS A 195 7.94 -8.76 15.17
CA HIS A 195 7.89 -10.21 15.19
C HIS A 195 8.15 -10.70 13.76
N PRO A 196 9.32 -11.29 13.46
CA PRO A 196 9.58 -11.92 12.17
C PRO A 196 8.47 -12.92 11.87
N VAL A 197 7.76 -12.71 10.76
CA VAL A 197 6.81 -13.70 10.28
C VAL A 197 7.60 -14.78 9.57
N VAL A 198 7.51 -16.01 10.06
CA VAL A 198 8.24 -17.14 9.51
C VAL A 198 7.28 -18.08 8.82
N LEU A 199 7.60 -18.46 7.58
CA LEU A 199 6.96 -19.55 6.88
C LEU A 199 7.51 -20.86 7.44
N ARG A 200 6.74 -21.49 8.33
CA ARG A 200 7.12 -22.75 8.99
C ARG A 200 7.12 -23.90 8.00
N ARG A 201 6.10 -23.96 7.14
CA ARG A 201 5.93 -25.02 6.14
C ARG A 201 5.04 -24.60 4.97
N VAL A 202 5.36 -25.07 3.77
CA VAL A 202 4.41 -25.12 2.64
C VAL A 202 3.98 -26.57 2.37
N ALA A 203 2.73 -26.91 2.70
CA ALA A 203 2.16 -28.22 2.40
C ALA A 203 1.34 -28.19 1.10
N ILE A 204 1.49 -29.22 0.27
CA ILE A 204 0.72 -29.40 -0.97
C ILE A 204 -0.34 -30.46 -0.75
N VAL A 205 -1.61 -30.08 -0.93
CA VAL A 205 -2.78 -30.93 -0.73
C VAL A 205 -3.47 -31.16 -2.07
N ALA A 206 -3.73 -32.42 -2.42
CA ALA A 206 -4.46 -32.74 -3.64
C ALA A 206 -5.91 -32.20 -3.57
N ALA A 207 -6.49 -31.89 -4.73
CA ALA A 207 -7.84 -31.36 -4.79
C ALA A 207 -8.85 -32.30 -4.08
N GLY A 208 -9.63 -31.76 -3.14
CA GLY A 208 -10.64 -32.52 -2.39
C GLY A 208 -10.11 -33.34 -1.22
N GLN A 209 -8.82 -33.25 -0.89
CA GLN A 209 -8.27 -33.82 0.35
C GLN A 209 -8.36 -32.83 1.52
N GLU A 210 -8.44 -33.35 2.74
CA GLU A 210 -8.44 -32.55 3.96
C GLU A 210 -7.10 -31.84 4.17
N LEU A 211 -7.16 -30.62 4.73
CA LEU A 211 -5.94 -29.86 5.02
C LEU A 211 -5.18 -30.51 6.19
N PRO A 212 -3.85 -30.56 6.14
CA PRO A 212 -3.06 -31.09 7.25
C PRO A 212 -3.18 -30.19 8.49
N PRO A 213 -2.92 -30.74 9.69
CA PRO A 213 -2.84 -29.94 10.91
C PRO A 213 -1.74 -28.86 10.78
N PRO A 214 -1.89 -27.68 11.42
CA PRO A 214 -0.90 -26.62 11.41
C PRO A 214 0.49 -27.11 11.80
N ALA A 215 1.51 -26.66 11.07
CA ALA A 215 2.89 -26.91 11.46
C ALA A 215 3.16 -26.31 12.87
N PRO A 216 3.78 -27.08 13.78
CA PRO A 216 4.14 -26.58 15.10
C PRO A 216 5.15 -25.43 14.97
N PRO A 217 5.26 -24.54 15.99
CA PRO A 217 6.31 -23.53 16.04
C PRO A 217 7.71 -24.16 15.93
N MET A 218 8.62 -23.47 15.25
CA MET A 218 10.01 -23.92 15.15
C MET A 218 10.78 -23.62 16.45
N GLU A 219 11.82 -24.40 16.74
CA GLU A 219 12.72 -24.11 17.86
C GLU A 219 13.37 -22.73 17.68
N GLY A 220 13.36 -21.92 18.74
CA GLY A 220 13.88 -20.54 18.72
C GLY A 220 12.95 -19.50 18.08
N GLU A 221 11.77 -19.88 17.58
CA GLU A 221 10.82 -18.93 16.95
C GLU A 221 10.34 -17.84 17.92
N ALA A 222 10.17 -18.17 19.21
CA ALA A 222 9.79 -17.21 20.24
C ALA A 222 10.92 -16.22 20.62
N ASP A 223 12.18 -16.54 20.30
CA ASP A 223 13.35 -15.70 20.58
C ASP A 223 13.65 -14.72 19.42
N LEU A 224 12.85 -14.76 18.35
CA LEU A 224 12.92 -13.83 17.22
C LEU A 224 12.38 -12.43 17.56
N THR A 225 11.92 -12.19 18.80
CA THR A 225 11.48 -10.87 19.25
C THR A 225 12.64 -9.88 19.23
N ILE A 226 12.48 -8.76 18.51
CA ILE A 226 13.54 -7.77 18.40
C ILE A 226 13.51 -6.88 19.64
N PRO A 227 14.64 -6.69 20.36
CA PRO A 227 14.70 -5.77 21.47
C PRO A 227 14.35 -4.34 21.01
N PRO A 228 13.80 -3.49 21.90
CA PRO A 228 13.51 -2.11 21.54
C PRO A 228 14.74 -1.42 20.94
N LEU A 229 14.49 -0.48 20.03
CA LEU A 229 15.56 0.26 19.38
C LEU A 229 16.62 0.72 20.38
N PRO A 230 17.92 0.53 20.09
CA PRO A 230 18.92 1.29 20.80
C PRO A 230 18.60 2.77 20.62
N ALA A 231 18.59 3.51 21.73
CA ALA A 231 18.43 4.96 21.69
C ALA A 231 19.43 5.54 20.68
N PRO A 232 19.04 6.58 19.92
CA PRO A 232 19.97 7.20 18.98
C PRO A 232 21.23 7.63 19.75
N ALA A 233 22.41 7.32 19.18
CA ALA A 233 23.70 7.58 19.82
C ALA A 233 23.92 9.07 20.16
N VAL A 234 23.18 9.94 19.46
CA VAL A 234 23.05 11.36 19.76
C VAL A 234 21.58 11.61 20.08
N PRO A 235 21.25 12.27 21.21
CA PRO A 235 19.87 12.66 21.52
C PRO A 235 19.25 13.47 20.38
N ALA A 236 17.99 13.21 20.07
CA ALA A 236 17.26 14.03 19.11
C ALA A 236 17.16 15.47 19.63
N PRO A 237 17.42 16.48 18.79
CA PRO A 237 17.18 17.87 19.18
C PRO A 237 15.68 18.08 19.43
N ASP A 238 15.35 19.02 20.32
CA ASP A 238 13.98 19.49 20.51
C ASP A 238 13.65 20.59 19.49
N PRO A 239 12.44 20.59 18.89
CA PRO A 239 12.06 21.59 17.90
C PRO A 239 11.85 22.96 18.57
N THR A 240 12.65 23.96 18.18
CA THR A 240 12.56 25.32 18.74
C THR A 240 11.81 26.34 17.88
N GLY A 241 11.44 25.95 16.66
CA GLY A 241 10.84 26.84 15.67
C GLY A 241 9.35 27.13 15.89
N PRO A 242 8.68 27.77 14.93
CA PRO A 242 7.24 28.00 15.01
C PRO A 242 6.45 26.68 14.95
N THR A 243 5.19 26.73 15.35
CA THR A 243 4.25 25.61 15.21
C THR A 243 3.44 25.76 13.93
N ALA A 244 3.47 24.74 13.08
CA ALA A 244 2.58 24.59 11.95
C ALA A 244 1.27 23.94 12.39
N ILE A 245 0.14 24.59 12.12
CA ILE A 245 -1.21 24.10 12.38
C ILE A 245 -1.86 23.82 11.02
N ILE A 246 -2.01 22.54 10.69
CA ILE A 246 -2.57 22.04 9.44
C ILE A 246 -4.02 21.61 9.71
N GLU A 247 -4.97 22.45 9.31
CA GLU A 247 -6.40 22.17 9.45
C GLU A 247 -6.85 21.27 8.30
N THR A 248 -7.41 20.10 8.61
CA THR A 248 -7.89 19.15 7.59
C THR A 248 -9.39 18.92 7.66
N THR A 249 -9.93 18.08 6.77
CA THR A 249 -11.31 17.58 6.87
C THR A 249 -11.51 16.57 8.00
N LEU A 250 -10.44 15.96 8.54
CA LEU A 250 -10.51 14.94 9.59
C LEU A 250 -10.08 15.42 10.98
N GLY A 251 -9.49 16.60 11.06
CA GLY A 251 -8.95 17.13 12.31
C GLY A 251 -7.77 18.06 12.06
N THR A 252 -7.24 18.60 13.14
CA THR A 252 -6.08 19.50 13.10
C THR A 252 -4.82 18.72 13.41
N ILE A 253 -3.77 18.92 12.61
CA ILE A 253 -2.43 18.38 12.84
C ILE A 253 -1.52 19.55 13.21
N SER A 254 -0.99 19.52 14.43
CA SER A 254 -0.12 20.54 15.04
C SER A 254 1.29 19.99 15.17
N CYS A 255 2.26 20.65 14.53
CA CYS A 255 3.66 20.23 14.51
C CYS A 255 4.61 21.38 14.80
N LYS A 256 5.49 21.22 15.79
CA LYS A 256 6.56 22.15 16.11
C LYS A 256 7.73 21.94 15.13
N LEU A 257 8.21 23.01 14.51
CA LEU A 257 9.19 22.93 13.42
C LEU A 257 10.64 22.98 13.92
N PHE A 258 11.53 22.26 13.23
CA PHE A 258 12.98 22.21 13.46
C PHE A 258 13.71 23.28 12.63
N ASP A 259 13.48 24.56 12.95
CA ASP A 259 13.97 25.69 12.16
C ASP A 259 15.50 25.87 12.18
N LYS A 260 16.18 25.30 13.18
CA LYS A 260 17.65 25.30 13.26
C LYS A 260 18.27 24.13 12.52
N GLU A 261 17.63 22.96 12.58
CA GLU A 261 18.15 21.72 12.01
C GLU A 261 17.81 21.58 10.53
N ALA A 262 16.64 22.07 10.10
CA ALA A 262 16.17 22.08 8.71
C ALA A 262 15.77 23.51 8.25
N PRO A 263 16.69 24.50 8.31
CA PRO A 263 16.37 25.90 8.05
C PRO A 263 15.80 26.15 6.64
N ILE A 264 16.32 25.48 5.61
CA ILE A 264 15.84 25.64 4.23
C ILE A 264 14.45 25.02 4.08
N GLY A 265 14.28 23.79 4.58
CA GLY A 265 13.01 23.08 4.54
C GLY A 265 11.90 23.80 5.30
N VAL A 266 12.19 24.30 6.50
CA VAL A 266 11.24 25.08 7.30
C VAL A 266 10.92 26.41 6.64
N ALA A 267 11.92 27.15 6.17
CA ALA A 267 11.68 28.43 5.48
C ALA A 267 10.83 28.22 4.21
N ASN A 268 11.09 27.16 3.45
CA ASN A 268 10.31 26.80 2.28
C ASN A 268 8.84 26.50 2.64
N PHE A 269 8.62 25.62 3.62
CA PHE A 269 7.28 25.22 4.07
C PHE A 269 6.47 26.44 4.56
N VAL A 270 7.07 27.27 5.40
CA VAL A 270 6.46 28.48 5.96
C VAL A 270 6.12 29.48 4.85
N ALA A 271 7.01 29.68 3.88
CA ALA A 271 6.79 30.63 2.80
C ALA A 271 5.69 30.16 1.81
N LEU A 272 5.60 28.86 1.56
CA LEU A 272 4.51 28.25 0.78
C LEU A 272 3.16 28.33 1.51
N ALA A 273 3.14 28.01 2.81
CA ALA A 273 1.94 28.09 3.65
C ALA A 273 1.38 29.53 3.73
N ASN A 274 2.26 30.53 3.83
CA ASN A 274 1.87 31.94 3.89
C ASN A 274 1.62 32.57 2.51
N GLY A 275 1.98 31.88 1.42
CA GLY A 275 1.88 32.40 0.05
C GLY A 275 2.89 33.49 -0.30
N THR A 276 4.00 33.58 0.45
CA THR A 276 5.08 34.54 0.21
C THR A 276 6.13 34.02 -0.77
N LYS A 277 6.19 32.69 -1.00
CA LYS A 277 7.01 32.09 -2.05
C LYS A 277 6.20 31.95 -3.34
N SER A 278 6.70 32.54 -4.42
CA SER A 278 6.16 32.28 -5.76
C SER A 278 6.47 30.85 -6.21
N PHE A 279 5.63 30.30 -7.07
CA PHE A 279 5.86 29.00 -7.69
C PHE A 279 5.37 28.99 -9.13
N LYS A 280 5.93 28.11 -9.96
CA LYS A 280 5.51 27.93 -11.34
C LYS A 280 4.22 27.11 -11.38
N ASN A 281 3.23 27.57 -12.16
CA ASN A 281 2.09 26.75 -12.51
C ASN A 281 2.56 25.63 -13.45
N PRO A 282 2.44 24.35 -13.08
CA PRO A 282 2.96 23.25 -13.91
C PRO A 282 2.21 23.12 -15.25
N SER A 283 0.91 23.45 -15.29
CA SER A 283 0.12 23.39 -16.52
C SER A 283 0.44 24.50 -17.55
N THR A 284 0.80 25.70 -17.09
CA THR A 284 0.95 26.87 -17.97
C THR A 284 2.37 27.42 -18.03
N GLY A 285 3.23 27.02 -17.09
CA GLY A 285 4.55 27.59 -16.88
C GLY A 285 4.55 29.00 -16.30
N VAL A 286 3.39 29.59 -16.03
CA VAL A 286 3.25 30.96 -15.53
C VAL A 286 3.52 31.00 -14.03
N GLU A 287 4.27 32.00 -13.58
CA GLU A 287 4.55 32.23 -12.15
C GLU A 287 3.27 32.65 -11.40
N VAL A 288 2.99 31.97 -10.29
CA VAL A 288 1.91 32.24 -9.35
C VAL A 288 2.48 32.94 -8.13
N LYS A 289 1.88 34.07 -7.72
CA LYS A 289 2.31 34.90 -6.59
C LYS A 289 1.18 35.11 -5.58
N GLY A 290 1.52 35.25 -4.30
CA GLY A 290 0.56 35.61 -3.26
C GLY A 290 -0.46 34.53 -2.91
N ARG A 291 -0.34 33.32 -3.48
CA ARG A 291 -1.23 32.20 -3.20
C ARG A 291 -0.62 31.29 -2.15
N ARG A 292 -1.39 31.00 -1.09
CA ARG A 292 -1.08 29.94 -0.12
C ARG A 292 -1.10 28.60 -0.84
N PHE A 293 0.04 27.91 -0.85
CA PHE A 293 0.24 26.75 -1.70
C PHE A 293 -0.59 25.54 -1.25
N TYR A 294 -0.62 25.28 0.05
CA TYR A 294 -1.23 24.07 0.62
C TYR A 294 -2.76 24.13 0.76
N ASP A 295 -3.36 25.31 0.73
CA ASP A 295 -4.80 25.49 0.91
C ASP A 295 -5.57 24.83 -0.25
N GLY A 296 -6.39 23.84 0.10
CA GLY A 296 -7.20 23.04 -0.82
C GLY A 296 -6.50 21.80 -1.39
N LEU A 297 -5.24 21.54 -1.02
CA LEU A 297 -4.54 20.30 -1.42
C LEU A 297 -4.99 19.11 -0.58
N HIS A 298 -4.68 17.91 -1.05
CA HIS A 298 -5.08 16.67 -0.40
C HIS A 298 -3.88 15.88 0.13
N PHE A 299 -4.10 15.13 1.21
CA PHE A 299 -3.30 13.94 1.49
C PHE A 299 -3.72 12.84 0.52
N GLY A 300 -3.13 12.84 -0.67
CA GLY A 300 -3.50 11.91 -1.75
C GLY A 300 -2.82 10.55 -1.65
N ARG A 301 -2.09 10.27 -0.57
CA ARG A 301 -1.55 8.95 -0.25
C ARG A 301 -1.62 8.69 1.25
N VAL A 302 -2.24 7.57 1.64
CA VAL A 302 -2.38 7.14 3.03
C VAL A 302 -2.04 5.67 3.17
N ILE A 303 -1.16 5.31 4.10
CA ILE A 303 -0.72 3.93 4.29
C ILE A 303 -0.73 3.62 5.78
N PRO A 304 -1.59 2.68 6.22
CA PRO A 304 -1.59 2.16 7.58
C PRO A 304 -0.23 1.65 8.02
N ASP A 305 0.05 1.88 9.29
CA ASP A 305 1.29 1.55 9.98
C ASP A 305 2.53 2.26 9.39
N PHE A 306 2.30 3.34 8.63
CA PHE A 306 3.36 4.07 7.93
C PHE A 306 3.14 5.59 8.02
N MET A 307 2.34 6.18 7.12
CA MET A 307 2.28 7.65 6.99
C MET A 307 1.07 8.13 6.18
N ILE A 308 0.84 9.44 6.25
CA ILE A 308 0.02 10.18 5.29
C ILE A 308 0.92 11.18 4.54
N GLN A 309 0.74 11.30 3.22
CA GLN A 309 1.55 12.16 2.36
C GLN A 309 0.67 13.08 1.51
N ASN A 310 1.02 14.37 1.44
CA ASN A 310 0.45 15.26 0.43
C ASN A 310 1.28 15.16 -0.85
N ASN A 311 0.87 14.25 -1.73
CA ASN A 311 1.41 14.10 -3.09
C ASN A 311 0.65 14.94 -4.12
N ASP A 312 -0.28 15.78 -3.67
CA ASP A 312 -1.12 16.64 -4.51
C ASP A 312 -0.43 17.99 -4.80
N ARG A 313 -0.70 18.56 -5.98
CA ARG A 313 -0.17 19.85 -6.44
C ARG A 313 -1.28 20.71 -7.06
N PRO A 314 -1.26 22.04 -6.86
CA PRO A 314 -2.16 22.91 -7.57
C PRO A 314 -1.94 22.80 -9.09
N PHE A 315 -3.03 22.77 -9.87
CA PHE A 315 -2.98 22.81 -11.33
C PHE A 315 -2.29 21.62 -12.00
N ASP A 316 -2.33 20.44 -11.39
CA ASP A 316 -1.70 19.24 -11.94
C ASP A 316 -2.73 18.20 -12.48
N PRO A 317 -3.20 18.33 -13.73
CA PRO A 317 -4.07 17.35 -14.35
C PRO A 317 -3.33 16.15 -14.98
N LYS A 318 -1.98 16.14 -15.01
CA LYS A 318 -1.17 15.20 -15.83
C LYS A 318 0.06 14.61 -15.13
N GLY A 319 0.36 14.97 -13.89
CA GLY A 319 1.52 14.50 -13.13
C GLY A 319 2.82 15.26 -13.44
N ASP A 320 2.77 16.52 -13.90
CA ASP A 320 4.02 17.29 -14.06
C ASP A 320 4.41 17.92 -12.72
N HIS A 321 5.48 17.37 -12.15
CA HIS A 321 5.84 17.55 -10.74
C HIS A 321 6.59 18.85 -10.44
N ASP A 322 7.07 19.57 -11.46
CA ASP A 322 8.00 20.68 -11.27
C ASP A 322 7.30 22.05 -11.17
N ILE A 323 7.26 22.57 -9.94
CA ILE A 323 6.78 23.93 -9.64
C ILE A 323 7.92 24.97 -9.61
N GLY A 324 9.07 24.64 -10.19
CA GLY A 324 10.16 25.56 -10.51
C GLY A 324 11.29 25.65 -9.49
N PHE A 325 11.36 24.74 -8.51
CA PHE A 325 12.48 24.68 -7.57
C PHE A 325 12.63 23.31 -6.90
N HIS A 326 13.85 23.00 -6.47
CA HIS A 326 14.19 21.88 -5.59
C HIS A 326 15.24 22.32 -4.59
N PHE A 327 15.40 21.59 -3.49
CA PHE A 327 16.46 21.83 -2.51
C PHE A 327 17.04 20.54 -1.92
N GLY A 328 18.27 20.67 -1.40
CA GLY A 328 19.03 19.57 -0.80
C GLY A 328 18.40 18.99 0.45
N ASN A 329 18.75 17.74 0.77
CA ASN A 329 18.38 17.14 2.05
C ASN A 329 19.13 17.83 3.20
N GLU A 330 18.45 18.07 4.32
CA GLU A 330 19.04 18.59 5.56
C GLU A 330 19.01 17.47 6.60
N ILE A 331 20.08 16.66 6.63
CA ILE A 331 20.18 15.49 7.50
C ILE A 331 20.99 15.86 8.75
N VAL A 332 20.37 15.71 9.93
CA VAL A 332 20.95 16.10 11.20
C VAL A 332 21.19 14.88 12.10
N PRO A 333 22.41 14.71 12.67
CA PRO A 333 22.68 13.66 13.63
C PRO A 333 21.69 13.69 14.81
N GLY A 334 21.18 12.53 15.21
CA GLY A 334 20.19 12.40 16.29
C GLY A 334 18.74 12.65 15.86
N LEU A 335 18.51 13.37 14.76
CA LEU A 335 17.17 13.56 14.20
C LEU A 335 16.85 12.43 13.22
N SER A 336 16.07 11.47 13.69
CA SER A 336 15.73 10.22 12.98
C SER A 336 14.23 9.92 13.06
N PHE A 337 13.76 8.95 12.29
CA PHE A 337 12.39 8.45 12.34
C PHE A 337 12.20 7.44 13.49
N ASP A 338 12.66 7.81 14.68
CA ASP A 338 12.66 7.00 15.91
C ASP A 338 11.34 7.02 16.68
N ARG A 339 10.39 7.87 16.29
CA ARG A 339 9.10 8.07 16.96
C ARG A 339 7.98 8.45 15.97
N PRO A 340 6.70 8.28 16.36
CA PRO A 340 5.57 8.83 15.62
C PRO A 340 5.63 10.35 15.45
N GLY A 341 4.88 10.87 14.47
CA GLY A 341 4.66 12.30 14.29
C GLY A 341 5.83 13.04 13.65
N ARG A 342 6.77 12.36 12.99
CA ARG A 342 7.80 13.06 12.21
C ARG A 342 7.15 13.69 10.98
N LEU A 343 7.27 15.01 10.86
CA LEU A 343 6.92 15.76 9.66
C LEU A 343 8.18 15.89 8.80
N ALA A 344 8.16 15.32 7.60
CA ALA A 344 9.31 15.24 6.71
C ALA A 344 8.94 15.52 5.25
N TYR A 345 9.89 16.04 4.47
CA TYR A 345 9.69 16.22 3.03
C TYR A 345 9.72 14.86 2.31
N ALA A 346 8.80 14.64 1.38
CA ALA A 346 8.92 13.57 0.40
C ALA A 346 9.88 14.00 -0.73
N ASN A 347 10.53 13.02 -1.36
CA ASN A 347 11.46 13.25 -2.46
C ASN A 347 11.48 12.05 -3.43
N SER A 348 12.04 12.25 -4.63
CA SER A 348 12.19 11.22 -5.67
C SER A 348 13.66 10.74 -5.77
N GLY A 349 14.37 10.78 -4.64
CA GLY A 349 15.81 10.57 -4.55
C GLY A 349 16.52 11.73 -3.83
N PRO A 350 17.79 11.55 -3.45
CA PRO A 350 18.52 12.54 -2.66
C PRO A 350 18.48 13.94 -3.29
N ASN A 351 18.24 14.96 -2.46
CA ASN A 351 18.29 16.38 -2.83
C ASN A 351 17.23 16.83 -3.86
N THR A 352 16.08 16.15 -3.90
CA THR A 352 14.96 16.52 -4.80
C THR A 352 13.75 17.10 -4.05
N ASN A 353 13.93 17.54 -2.80
CA ASN A 353 12.84 18.08 -1.99
C ASN A 353 12.17 19.28 -2.68
N ASN A 354 10.86 19.38 -2.58
CA ASN A 354 10.08 20.45 -3.21
C ASN A 354 8.95 20.95 -2.28
N THR A 355 7.73 20.40 -2.40
CA THR A 355 6.57 20.81 -1.59
C THR A 355 5.87 19.69 -0.87
N GLU A 356 6.01 18.47 -1.38
CA GLU A 356 5.41 17.29 -0.80
C GLU A 356 6.04 16.99 0.54
N PHE A 357 5.21 16.69 1.53
CA PHE A 357 5.58 16.26 2.85
C PHE A 357 4.74 15.06 3.26
N PHE A 358 5.19 14.38 4.30
CA PHE A 358 4.44 13.32 4.95
C PHE A 358 4.56 13.44 6.47
N VAL A 359 3.59 12.84 7.16
CA VAL A 359 3.59 12.71 8.62
C VAL A 359 3.52 11.23 8.96
N THR A 360 4.46 10.76 9.78
CA THR A 360 4.50 9.36 10.21
C THR A 360 3.53 9.10 11.38
N GLU A 361 2.88 7.95 11.40
CA GLU A 361 2.13 7.48 12.60
C GLU A 361 2.95 6.54 13.49
N HIS A 362 4.05 5.98 12.96
CA HIS A 362 4.96 5.10 13.69
C HIS A 362 6.43 5.50 13.48
N PRO A 363 7.36 4.98 14.30
CA PRO A 363 8.79 5.02 13.99
C PRO A 363 9.10 4.26 12.69
N ILE A 364 9.88 4.84 11.77
CA ILE A 364 10.21 4.23 10.48
C ILE A 364 11.65 4.55 10.04
N ARG A 365 12.64 4.01 10.75
CA ARG A 365 14.06 4.38 10.50
C ARG A 365 14.65 3.89 9.18
N ARG A 366 13.95 3.10 8.36
CA ARG A 366 14.36 2.90 6.95
C ARG A 366 14.44 4.20 6.15
N LEU A 367 13.79 5.25 6.63
CA LEU A 367 13.83 6.58 6.02
C LEU A 367 15.00 7.44 6.55
N ASP A 368 15.72 7.00 7.59
CA ASP A 368 16.84 7.74 8.17
C ASP A 368 17.90 8.08 7.11
N GLY A 369 18.40 9.32 7.17
CA GLY A 369 19.42 9.80 6.24
C GLY A 369 18.94 10.06 4.80
N SER A 370 17.70 9.69 4.46
CA SER A 370 17.17 9.81 3.10
C SER A 370 16.17 10.96 2.94
N TYR A 371 15.59 11.46 4.04
CA TYR A 371 14.56 12.50 4.03
C TYR A 371 14.85 13.58 5.07
N THR A 372 14.51 14.83 4.74
CA THR A 372 14.60 15.96 5.67
C THR A 372 13.45 15.91 6.65
N ILE A 373 13.72 15.63 7.93
CA ILE A 373 12.77 15.82 9.03
C ILE A 373 12.79 17.30 9.40
N PHE A 374 11.64 17.97 9.30
CA PHE A 374 11.53 19.42 9.54
C PHE A 374 10.46 19.80 10.58
N GLY A 375 9.75 18.83 11.15
CA GLY A 375 8.92 19.06 12.33
C GLY A 375 8.60 17.80 13.13
N GLN A 376 8.03 18.02 14.31
CA GLN A 376 7.47 17.00 15.20
C GLN A 376 6.04 17.37 15.55
N CYS A 377 5.11 16.48 15.24
CA CYS A 377 3.69 16.60 15.58
C CYS A 377 3.42 16.09 16.99
N ASP A 378 2.45 16.69 17.68
CA ASP A 378 2.04 16.27 19.02
C ASP A 378 1.22 14.97 19.02
N ASP A 379 1.07 14.34 20.18
CA ASP A 379 0.40 13.03 20.32
C ASP A 379 -1.06 13.07 19.83
N ALA A 380 -1.77 14.19 20.06
CA ALA A 380 -3.13 14.36 19.59
C ALA A 380 -3.19 14.39 18.06
N SER A 381 -2.22 15.05 17.43
CA SER A 381 -2.06 15.10 15.98
C SER A 381 -1.70 13.74 15.40
N VAL A 382 -0.87 12.95 16.09
CA VAL A 382 -0.58 11.56 15.71
C VAL A 382 -1.86 10.73 15.65
N LYS A 383 -2.82 10.93 16.58
CA LYS A 383 -4.13 10.26 16.50
C LYS A 383 -4.96 10.65 15.28
N VAL A 384 -4.85 11.89 14.81
CA VAL A 384 -5.49 12.32 13.55
C VAL A 384 -4.82 11.65 12.36
N VAL A 385 -3.49 11.56 12.35
CA VAL A 385 -2.71 10.87 11.30
C VAL A 385 -3.06 9.39 11.25
N GLU A 386 -3.12 8.74 12.41
CA GLU A 386 -3.54 7.35 12.58
C GLU A 386 -4.96 7.08 12.04
N ALA A 387 -5.89 8.00 12.27
CA ALA A 387 -7.25 7.88 11.72
C ALA A 387 -7.27 8.09 10.21
N ALA A 388 -6.50 9.05 9.71
CA ALA A 388 -6.37 9.35 8.28
C ALA A 388 -5.73 8.19 7.49
N ALA A 389 -4.71 7.55 8.06
CA ALA A 389 -4.01 6.42 7.47
C ALA A 389 -4.93 5.22 7.15
N ARG A 390 -5.99 5.05 7.96
CA ARG A 390 -6.92 3.91 7.91
C ARG A 390 -8.20 4.17 7.12
N ILE A 391 -8.32 5.31 6.44
CA ILE A 391 -9.46 5.56 5.56
C ILE A 391 -9.42 4.63 4.34
N PRO A 392 -10.58 4.13 3.86
CA PRO A 392 -10.64 3.36 2.62
C PRO A 392 -9.92 4.07 1.47
N ARG A 393 -9.06 3.33 0.78
CA ARG A 393 -8.19 3.83 -0.30
C ARG A 393 -8.25 2.92 -1.53
N ASP A 394 -7.82 3.43 -2.67
CA ASP A 394 -7.63 2.63 -3.88
C ASP A 394 -6.25 1.93 -3.89
N ASP A 395 -6.00 1.13 -4.93
CA ASP A 395 -4.77 0.36 -5.14
C ASP A 395 -3.51 1.23 -5.35
N HIS A 396 -3.65 2.57 -5.39
CA HIS A 396 -2.54 3.53 -5.44
C HIS A 396 -2.36 4.26 -4.10
N ASP A 397 -2.91 3.68 -3.02
CA ASP A 397 -2.93 4.23 -1.67
C ASP A 397 -3.70 5.57 -1.56
N LYS A 398 -4.51 5.94 -2.55
CA LYS A 398 -5.24 7.21 -2.55
C LYS A 398 -6.57 7.08 -1.80
N PRO A 399 -6.88 7.93 -0.81
CA PRO A 399 -8.16 7.91 -0.11
C PRO A 399 -9.36 8.02 -1.07
N LEU A 400 -10.36 7.15 -0.90
CA LEU A 400 -11.63 7.22 -1.64
C LEU A 400 -12.42 8.48 -1.28
N VAL A 401 -12.29 8.93 -0.04
CA VAL A 401 -12.82 10.21 0.44
C VAL A 401 -11.63 11.17 0.63
N PRO A 402 -11.58 12.30 -0.09
CA PRO A 402 -10.43 13.21 -0.02
C PRO A 402 -10.22 13.80 1.39
N ILE A 403 -8.96 13.76 1.83
CA ILE A 403 -8.52 14.40 3.07
C ILE A 403 -7.91 15.76 2.71
N THR A 404 -8.74 16.80 2.71
CA THR A 404 -8.34 18.14 2.24
C THR A 404 -7.68 18.94 3.36
N ILE A 405 -6.54 19.56 3.05
CA ILE A 405 -5.89 20.61 3.82
C ILE A 405 -6.67 21.90 3.59
N LYS A 406 -7.47 22.32 4.59
CA LYS A 406 -8.25 23.55 4.54
C LYS A 406 -7.37 24.79 4.68
N ARG A 407 -6.36 24.70 5.55
CA ARG A 407 -5.47 25.80 5.90
C ARG A 407 -4.18 25.27 6.50
N VAL A 408 -3.06 25.93 6.21
CA VAL A 408 -1.87 25.87 7.04
C VAL A 408 -1.62 27.23 7.70
N THR A 409 -1.56 27.25 9.03
CA THR A 409 -1.28 28.43 9.85
C THR A 409 0.04 28.26 10.58
N ILE A 410 0.89 29.28 10.55
CA ILE A 410 2.18 29.28 11.28
C ILE A 410 2.03 30.14 12.54
N SER A 411 2.00 29.49 13.71
CA SER A 411 1.99 30.14 15.02
C SER A 411 3.42 30.26 15.55
N LYS A 412 3.79 31.42 16.10
CA LYS A 412 5.11 31.64 16.68
C LYS A 412 5.17 31.22 18.14
#